data_AF-A0A3J8VQP8-F1
#
_entry.id   AF-A0A3J8VQP8-F1
#
_cell.length_a   1.000
_cell.length_b   1.000
_cell.length_c   1.000
_cell.angle_alpha   90.00
_cell.angle_beta   90.00
_cell.angle_gamma   90.00
#
_symmetry.space_group_name_H-M   'P 1'
#
loop_
_entity.id
_entity.type
_entity.pdbx_description
1 polymer ?
#
loop_
_entity_poly.entity_id
_entity_poly.type
_entity_poly.pdbx_seq_one_letter_code
_entity_poly.pdbx_strand_id
1 'polypeptide(L)'
;MSLSQFSSGRTPSNVLVNSWCNALNEAISTSATVCAEDLYKGGHWATAKVILNEYPIDLWVLSAGLGLLHHKDNVVPYKATFAVGYDESIPLYSQEYVGKSFHRTWWKEITSRSIFKSKHPTSIVELMKKRKRDYYIICGSPDYVNAIELDVINGLEYLVDAKKQLLIITSKKINGRLTAYLFKTNQNMAQWLRCNMLMLNISVAKYIVKEFTSKQLNDLNELSQKLIEELKELPEREVKKGIRRSPEEVKSFILKIMEKNPGISATHALREFRDSGNSFEEKRFRAEFMALREAKP
;
A
#
# COMPACT_ATOMS: atom_id res chain seq x y z
N MET A 1 -0.78 -17.28 11.25
CA MET A 1 0.68 -17.40 11.48
C MET A 1 1.33 -16.02 11.55
N SER A 2 2.37 -15.82 12.36
CA SER A 2 3.07 -14.52 12.48
C SER A 2 4.56 -14.67 12.24
N LEU A 3 5.16 -13.78 11.43
CA LEU A 3 6.60 -13.83 11.17
C LEU A 3 7.43 -13.64 12.44
N SER A 4 6.91 -12.90 13.41
CA SER A 4 7.55 -12.68 14.72
C SER A 4 7.92 -13.98 15.46
N GLN A 5 7.21 -15.08 15.17
CA GLN A 5 7.47 -16.41 15.74
C GLN A 5 8.77 -17.05 15.20
N PHE A 6 9.28 -16.58 14.07
CA PHE A 6 10.44 -17.14 13.37
C PHE A 6 11.65 -16.20 13.42
N SER A 7 11.41 -14.90 13.59
CA SER A 7 12.45 -13.86 13.64
C SER A 7 12.97 -13.60 15.06
N SER A 8 12.58 -14.40 16.05
CA SER A 8 13.09 -14.30 17.43
C SER A 8 14.54 -14.74 17.52
N GLY A 9 15.41 -13.88 18.06
CA GLY A 9 16.85 -14.14 18.14
C GLY A 9 17.60 -13.78 16.85
N ARG A 10 18.94 -13.82 16.88
CA ARG A 10 19.81 -13.51 15.72
C ARG A 10 19.78 -14.66 14.69
N THR A 11 18.60 -15.02 14.19
CA THR A 11 18.40 -16.10 13.22
C THR A 11 19.05 -15.75 11.88
N PRO A 12 19.90 -16.62 11.30
CA PRO A 12 20.47 -16.40 9.97
C PRO A 12 19.40 -16.23 8.87
N SER A 13 19.76 -15.52 7.80
CA SER A 13 18.85 -15.14 6.70
C SER A 13 18.14 -16.35 6.08
N ASN A 14 18.93 -17.36 5.73
CA ASN A 14 18.52 -18.59 5.08
C ASN A 14 17.62 -19.44 5.99
N VAL A 15 17.95 -19.52 7.29
CA VAL A 15 17.14 -20.24 8.28
C VAL A 15 15.78 -19.59 8.42
N LEU A 16 15.72 -18.26 8.51
CA LEU A 16 14.44 -17.54 8.62
C LEU A 16 13.55 -17.79 7.38
N VAL A 17 14.12 -17.63 6.18
CA VAL A 17 13.40 -17.89 4.92
C VAL A 17 12.90 -19.33 4.86
N ASN A 18 13.75 -20.30 5.17
CA ASN A 18 13.40 -21.72 5.14
C ASN A 18 12.27 -22.04 6.11
N SER A 19 12.39 -21.60 7.37
CA SER A 19 11.39 -21.83 8.41
C SER A 19 10.04 -21.21 8.04
N TRP A 20 10.05 -19.98 7.52
CA TRP A 20 8.82 -19.32 7.07
C TRP A 20 8.16 -20.04 5.90
N CYS A 21 8.91 -20.40 4.86
CA CYS A 21 8.37 -21.10 3.69
C CYS A 21 7.80 -22.47 4.07
N ASN A 22 8.51 -23.23 4.92
CA ASN A 22 8.04 -24.55 5.36
C ASN A 22 6.74 -24.43 6.15
N ALA A 23 6.67 -23.48 7.10
CA ALA A 23 5.47 -23.26 7.90
C ALA A 23 4.28 -22.78 7.04
N LEU A 24 4.51 -21.96 6.01
CA LEU A 24 3.46 -21.59 5.05
C LEU A 24 2.95 -22.79 4.27
N ASN A 25 3.86 -23.62 3.75
CA ASN A 25 3.50 -24.79 2.95
C ASN A 25 2.68 -25.80 3.77
N GLU A 26 3.09 -26.03 5.01
CA GLU A 26 2.36 -26.88 5.95
C GLU A 26 0.99 -26.28 6.28
N ALA A 27 0.93 -24.99 6.63
CA ALA A 27 -0.32 -24.33 6.98
C ALA A 27 -1.33 -24.36 5.82
N ILE A 28 -0.89 -24.11 4.58
CA ILE A 28 -1.80 -24.11 3.42
C ILE A 28 -2.34 -25.51 3.13
N SER A 29 -1.57 -26.55 3.44
CA SER A 29 -1.99 -27.94 3.23
C SER A 29 -2.92 -28.46 4.32
N THR A 30 -2.92 -27.85 5.51
CA THR A 30 -3.57 -28.39 6.72
C THR A 30 -4.65 -27.50 7.31
N SER A 31 -4.67 -26.21 6.96
CA SER A 31 -5.56 -25.21 7.55
C SER A 31 -6.62 -24.73 6.57
N ALA A 32 -7.69 -24.14 7.11
CA ALA A 32 -8.66 -23.44 6.29
C ALA A 32 -8.02 -22.27 5.55
N THR A 33 -8.30 -22.16 4.25
CA THR A 33 -7.82 -21.07 3.39
C THR A 33 -8.91 -20.04 3.14
N VAL A 34 -8.50 -18.80 2.87
CA VAL A 34 -9.36 -17.68 2.48
C VAL A 34 -8.85 -17.10 1.17
N CYS A 35 -9.75 -16.59 0.31
CA CYS A 35 -9.36 -15.90 -0.90
C CYS A 35 -8.51 -14.66 -0.58
N ALA A 36 -7.47 -14.36 -1.34
CA ALA A 36 -6.61 -13.20 -1.14
C ALA A 36 -7.42 -11.90 -1.16
N GLU A 37 -8.47 -11.84 -1.99
CA GLU A 37 -9.43 -10.75 -2.03
C GLU A 37 -10.14 -10.46 -0.70
N ASP A 38 -10.34 -11.52 0.08
CA ASP A 38 -10.97 -11.48 1.40
C ASP A 38 -9.97 -11.45 2.55
N LEU A 39 -8.72 -11.82 2.33
CA LEU A 39 -7.66 -11.72 3.34
C LEU A 39 -7.29 -10.26 3.61
N TYR A 40 -6.95 -9.51 2.56
CA TYR A 40 -6.49 -8.13 2.71
C TYR A 40 -7.65 -7.18 3.00
N LYS A 41 -7.37 -6.14 3.80
CA LYS A 41 -8.36 -5.15 4.26
C LYS A 41 -7.75 -3.75 4.28
N GLY A 42 -8.59 -2.75 4.52
CA GLY A 42 -8.19 -1.35 4.63
C GLY A 42 -8.47 -0.53 3.37
N GLY A 43 -8.37 0.80 3.50
CA GLY A 43 -8.75 1.74 2.43
C GLY A 43 -8.00 1.52 1.12
N HIS A 44 -6.70 1.20 1.18
CA HIS A 44 -5.92 0.91 -0.02
C HIS A 44 -6.45 -0.32 -0.78
N TRP A 45 -6.74 -1.41 -0.07
CA TRP A 45 -7.28 -2.62 -0.68
C TRP A 45 -8.73 -2.43 -1.18
N ALA A 46 -9.55 -1.72 -0.42
CA ALA A 46 -10.91 -1.39 -0.83
C ALA A 46 -10.93 -0.64 -2.17
N THR A 47 -10.05 0.36 -2.35
CA THR A 47 -9.91 1.06 -3.64
C THR A 47 -9.43 0.14 -4.75
N ALA A 48 -8.48 -0.78 -4.49
CA ALA A 48 -8.03 -1.74 -5.49
C ALA A 48 -9.17 -2.63 -6.00
N LYS A 49 -10.05 -3.10 -5.11
CA LYS A 49 -11.25 -3.87 -5.51
C LYS A 49 -12.24 -3.04 -6.31
N VAL A 50 -12.38 -1.75 -5.99
CA VAL A 50 -13.21 -0.85 -6.80
C VAL A 50 -12.64 -0.72 -8.22
N ILE A 51 -11.31 -0.60 -8.38
CA ILE A 51 -10.68 -0.57 -9.71
C ILE A 51 -10.95 -1.87 -10.47
N LEU A 52 -10.78 -3.01 -9.81
CA LEU A 52 -11.04 -4.34 -10.39
C LEU A 52 -12.49 -4.49 -10.88
N ASN A 53 -13.46 -3.93 -10.14
CA ASN A 53 -14.87 -4.02 -10.51
C ASN A 53 -15.28 -3.01 -11.60
N GLU A 54 -14.61 -1.85 -11.68
CA GLU A 54 -14.97 -0.77 -12.62
C GLU A 54 -14.26 -0.91 -13.99
N TYR A 55 -13.09 -1.56 -14.05
CA TYR A 55 -12.24 -1.57 -15.25
C TYR A 55 -11.78 -3.00 -15.60
N PRO A 56 -11.51 -3.28 -16.89
CA PRO A 56 -11.07 -4.59 -17.36
C PRO A 56 -9.59 -4.84 -17.05
N ILE A 57 -9.26 -4.91 -15.76
CA ILE A 57 -7.90 -5.14 -15.26
C ILE A 57 -7.83 -6.51 -14.57
N ASP A 58 -6.60 -7.02 -14.47
CA ASP A 58 -6.28 -8.13 -13.58
C ASP A 58 -5.59 -7.60 -12.31
N LEU A 59 -5.87 -8.20 -11.15
CA LEU A 59 -5.41 -7.70 -9.86
C LEU A 59 -4.46 -8.68 -9.18
N TRP A 60 -3.27 -8.16 -8.86
CA TRP A 60 -2.18 -8.89 -8.22
C TRP A 60 -1.75 -8.20 -6.92
N VAL A 61 -1.31 -8.99 -5.94
CA VAL A 61 -0.88 -8.51 -4.62
C VAL A 61 0.60 -8.76 -4.42
N LEU A 62 1.31 -7.70 -4.01
CA LEU A 62 2.67 -7.79 -3.49
C LEU A 62 2.59 -8.25 -2.03
N SER A 63 2.69 -9.55 -1.79
CA SER A 63 2.60 -10.15 -0.47
C SER A 63 3.98 -10.31 0.16
N ALA A 64 4.21 -9.66 1.32
CA ALA A 64 5.44 -9.86 2.07
C ALA A 64 5.60 -11.29 2.61
N GLY A 65 4.51 -12.04 2.76
CA GLY A 65 4.57 -13.43 3.24
C GLY A 65 4.65 -14.46 2.12
N LEU A 66 3.93 -14.24 1.02
CA LEU A 66 3.65 -15.24 0.00
C LEU A 66 4.17 -14.89 -1.42
N GLY A 67 4.84 -13.75 -1.58
CA GLY A 67 5.36 -13.31 -2.87
C GLY A 67 4.29 -12.62 -3.73
N LEU A 68 4.27 -12.91 -5.04
CA LEU A 68 3.26 -12.38 -5.94
C LEU A 68 2.02 -13.29 -5.93
N LEU A 69 0.88 -12.74 -5.52
CA LEU A 69 -0.41 -13.44 -5.47
C LEU A 69 -1.38 -12.89 -6.51
N HIS A 70 -2.15 -13.76 -7.14
CA HIS A 70 -3.35 -13.36 -7.87
C HIS A 70 -4.50 -13.13 -6.87
N HIS A 71 -5.39 -12.17 -7.12
CA HIS A 71 -6.43 -11.81 -6.14
C HIS A 71 -7.39 -12.97 -5.77
N LYS A 72 -7.52 -13.98 -6.65
CA LYS A 72 -8.33 -15.19 -6.44
C LYS A 72 -7.60 -16.34 -5.72
N ASP A 73 -6.36 -16.15 -5.31
CA ASP A 73 -5.61 -17.22 -4.65
C ASP A 73 -6.18 -17.52 -3.27
N ASN A 74 -6.38 -18.80 -2.98
CA ASN A 74 -6.72 -19.25 -1.64
C ASN A 74 -5.45 -19.38 -0.80
N VAL A 75 -5.37 -18.58 0.26
CA VAL A 75 -4.20 -18.38 1.11
C VAL A 75 -4.54 -18.59 2.58
N VAL A 76 -3.53 -18.82 3.41
CA VAL A 76 -3.69 -18.85 4.87
C VAL A 76 -3.53 -17.45 5.47
N PRO A 77 -4.26 -17.11 6.54
CA PRO A 77 -4.02 -15.87 7.27
C PRO A 77 -2.61 -15.81 7.89
N TYR A 78 -1.87 -14.77 7.53
CA TYR A 78 -0.50 -14.56 8.01
C TYR A 78 -0.26 -13.08 8.37
N LYS A 79 0.79 -12.82 9.15
CA LYS A 79 1.31 -11.47 9.41
C LYS A 79 2.79 -11.41 9.06
N ALA A 80 3.12 -10.61 8.05
CA ALA A 80 4.47 -10.27 7.64
C ALA A 80 4.41 -8.94 6.87
N THR A 81 5.42 -8.07 7.03
CA THR A 81 5.47 -6.79 6.32
C THR A 81 6.91 -6.34 6.01
N PHE A 82 7.11 -5.67 4.87
CA PHE A 82 8.39 -5.00 4.59
C PHE A 82 8.52 -3.65 5.33
N ALA A 83 7.42 -3.12 5.88
CA ALA A 83 7.47 -1.92 6.70
C ALA A 83 8.29 -2.20 7.97
N VAL A 84 9.06 -1.22 8.42
CA VAL A 84 9.93 -1.32 9.61
C VAL A 84 9.19 -0.89 10.88
N GLY A 85 9.61 -1.40 12.03
CA GLY A 85 9.09 -0.99 13.34
C GLY A 85 7.90 -1.80 13.85
N TYR A 86 7.64 -2.97 13.27
CA TYR A 86 6.63 -3.92 13.72
C TYR A 86 7.30 -5.25 14.09
N ASP A 87 6.67 -6.02 14.97
CA ASP A 87 7.18 -7.35 15.34
C ASP A 87 7.18 -8.30 14.13
N GLU A 88 6.26 -8.07 13.19
CA GLU A 88 6.13 -8.86 11.96
C GLU A 88 6.90 -8.28 10.76
N SER A 89 7.80 -7.32 11.01
CA SER A 89 8.70 -6.77 10.00
C SER A 89 9.69 -7.82 9.49
N ILE A 90 9.89 -7.90 8.17
CA ILE A 90 11.02 -8.62 7.59
C ILE A 90 12.31 -7.97 8.15
N PRO A 91 13.18 -8.71 8.86
CA PRO A 91 14.36 -8.14 9.52
C PRO A 91 15.28 -7.39 8.55
N LEU A 92 15.93 -6.34 9.05
CA LEU A 92 16.96 -5.60 8.29
C LEU A 92 18.36 -6.22 8.45
N TYR A 93 18.54 -7.11 9.44
CA TYR A 93 19.85 -7.42 10.05
C TYR A 93 20.25 -8.90 9.99
N SER A 94 19.89 -9.64 8.96
CA SER A 94 20.62 -10.90 8.80
C SER A 94 22.11 -10.57 8.69
N GLN A 95 22.95 -11.20 9.51
CA GLN A 95 24.39 -10.90 9.66
C GLN A 95 25.19 -10.85 8.34
N GLU A 96 24.61 -11.38 7.27
CA GLU A 96 25.16 -11.46 5.91
C GLU A 96 24.78 -10.28 5.00
N TYR A 97 23.82 -9.42 5.36
CA TYR A 97 23.23 -8.41 4.48
C TYR A 97 23.16 -7.01 5.12
N VAL A 98 23.60 -5.98 4.39
CA VAL A 98 23.57 -4.59 4.83
C VAL A 98 22.22 -3.94 4.47
N GLY A 99 21.47 -3.47 5.46
CA GLY A 99 20.27 -2.66 5.28
C GLY A 99 19.10 -3.40 4.59
N LYS A 100 18.41 -2.75 3.64
CA LYS A 100 17.23 -3.32 2.96
C LYS A 100 17.56 -4.33 1.84
N SER A 101 18.82 -4.72 1.68
CA SER A 101 19.23 -5.71 0.68
C SER A 101 18.56 -7.07 0.92
N PHE A 102 18.38 -7.45 2.19
CA PHE A 102 17.69 -8.70 2.53
C PHE A 102 16.23 -8.74 2.09
N HIS A 103 15.52 -7.60 2.00
CA HIS A 103 14.14 -7.59 1.51
C HIS A 103 14.02 -8.10 0.06
N ARG A 104 15.05 -7.86 -0.76
CA ARG A 104 15.11 -8.35 -2.14
C ARG A 104 15.42 -9.85 -2.20
N THR A 105 16.34 -10.30 -1.34
CA THR A 105 16.61 -11.74 -1.16
C THR A 105 15.36 -12.46 -0.68
N TRP A 106 14.69 -11.94 0.34
CA TRP A 106 13.43 -12.44 0.85
C TRP A 106 12.38 -12.56 -0.24
N TRP A 107 12.13 -11.49 -1.01
CA TRP A 107 11.20 -11.50 -2.14
C TRP A 107 11.57 -12.58 -3.18
N LYS A 108 12.85 -12.66 -3.56
CA LYS A 108 13.33 -13.68 -4.50
C LYS A 108 13.06 -15.10 -3.98
N GLU A 109 13.34 -15.36 -2.71
CA GLU A 109 13.18 -16.70 -2.15
C GLU A 109 11.70 -17.11 -2.01
N ILE A 110 10.84 -16.22 -1.50
CA ILE A 110 9.41 -16.55 -1.33
C ILE A 110 8.69 -16.76 -2.67
N THR A 111 9.06 -15.98 -3.70
CA THR A 111 8.51 -16.16 -5.06
C THR A 111 9.06 -17.44 -5.69
N SER A 112 10.35 -17.72 -5.55
CA SER A 112 10.99 -18.94 -6.07
C SER A 112 10.48 -20.23 -5.43
N ARG A 113 9.91 -20.17 -4.23
CA ARG A 113 9.40 -21.34 -3.50
C ARG A 113 7.89 -21.33 -3.35
N SER A 114 7.20 -20.44 -4.08
CA SER A 114 5.77 -20.29 -3.98
C SER A 114 5.05 -21.58 -4.37
N ILE A 115 4.06 -21.96 -3.56
CA ILE A 115 3.17 -23.09 -3.81
C ILE A 115 2.28 -22.89 -5.05
N PHE A 116 2.16 -21.66 -5.53
CA PHE A 116 1.29 -21.30 -6.65
C PHE A 116 1.99 -21.42 -8.01
N LYS A 117 3.27 -21.82 -8.03
CA LYS A 117 4.08 -21.94 -9.26
C LYS A 117 3.46 -22.79 -10.36
N SER A 118 2.71 -23.83 -9.99
CA SER A 118 2.02 -24.69 -10.94
C SER A 118 0.74 -24.07 -11.53
N LYS A 119 0.18 -23.03 -10.89
CA LYS A 119 -1.09 -22.42 -11.26
C LYS A 119 -0.91 -21.17 -12.13
N HIS A 120 0.01 -20.28 -11.73
CA HIS A 120 0.23 -19.00 -12.40
C HIS A 120 1.63 -18.45 -12.09
N PRO A 121 2.08 -17.39 -12.78
CA PRO A 121 3.31 -16.69 -12.42
C PRO A 121 3.36 -16.27 -10.95
N THR A 122 4.49 -16.47 -10.31
CA THR A 122 4.71 -16.19 -8.87
C THR A 122 5.74 -15.09 -8.62
N SER A 123 6.28 -14.52 -9.69
CA SER A 123 7.15 -13.34 -9.69
C SER A 123 6.72 -12.37 -10.81
N ILE A 124 7.17 -11.12 -10.71
CA ILE A 124 6.89 -10.09 -11.72
C ILE A 124 7.59 -10.45 -13.02
N VAL A 125 8.82 -10.99 -12.98
CA VAL A 125 9.50 -11.52 -14.17
C VAL A 125 8.64 -12.56 -14.89
N GLU A 126 8.15 -13.57 -14.16
CA GLU A 126 7.34 -14.64 -14.75
C GLU A 126 6.04 -14.08 -15.35
N LEU A 127 5.43 -13.09 -14.70
CA LEU A 127 4.20 -12.47 -15.16
C LEU A 127 4.43 -11.67 -16.45
N MET A 128 5.44 -10.79 -16.48
CA MET A 128 5.83 -10.01 -17.66
C MET A 128 6.24 -10.92 -18.83
N LYS A 129 6.95 -12.02 -18.54
CA LYS A 129 7.31 -13.03 -19.55
C LYS A 129 6.10 -13.73 -20.16
N LYS A 130 5.09 -14.07 -19.35
CA LYS A 130 3.86 -14.72 -19.80
C LYS A 130 2.92 -13.76 -20.53
N ARG A 131 2.91 -12.48 -20.16
CA ARG A 131 1.96 -11.45 -20.60
C ARG A 131 2.65 -10.24 -21.22
N LYS A 132 3.54 -10.49 -22.18
CA LYS A 132 4.48 -9.51 -22.76
C LYS A 132 3.86 -8.23 -23.34
N ARG A 133 2.58 -8.25 -23.70
CA ARG A 133 1.84 -7.13 -24.33
C ARG A 133 0.95 -6.37 -23.34
N ASP A 134 0.83 -6.84 -22.10
CA ASP A 134 -0.03 -6.22 -21.11
C ASP A 134 0.62 -4.96 -20.53
N TYR A 135 -0.20 -4.11 -19.91
CA TYR A 135 0.24 -2.90 -19.21
C TYR A 135 0.24 -3.15 -17.70
N TYR A 136 1.27 -2.66 -17.01
CA TYR A 136 1.56 -2.92 -15.61
C TYR A 136 1.59 -1.61 -14.84
N ILE A 137 0.68 -1.46 -13.87
CA ILE A 137 0.70 -0.39 -12.88
C ILE A 137 1.03 -1.01 -11.52
N ILE A 138 2.24 -0.75 -11.04
CA ILE A 138 2.70 -1.22 -9.73
C ILE A 138 2.54 -0.09 -8.72
N CYS A 139 1.60 -0.24 -7.80
CA CYS A 139 1.34 0.75 -6.75
C CYS A 139 1.69 0.16 -5.37
N GLY A 140 2.61 0.79 -4.65
CA GLY A 140 3.02 0.31 -3.33
C GLY A 140 3.81 1.32 -2.52
N SER A 141 4.02 1.01 -1.24
CA SER A 141 4.90 1.81 -0.39
C SER A 141 6.37 1.65 -0.84
N PRO A 142 7.26 2.58 -0.46
CA PRO A 142 8.68 2.48 -0.80
C PRO A 142 9.35 1.18 -0.34
N ASP A 143 8.89 0.58 0.75
CA ASP A 143 9.44 -0.67 1.27
C ASP A 143 9.10 -1.85 0.36
N TYR A 144 7.86 -1.92 -0.11
CA TYR A 144 7.42 -2.96 -1.05
C TYR A 144 8.07 -2.78 -2.42
N VAL A 145 8.15 -1.54 -2.94
CA VAL A 145 8.81 -1.27 -4.23
C VAL A 145 10.31 -1.61 -4.19
N ASN A 146 10.97 -1.37 -3.04
CA ASN A 146 12.36 -1.79 -2.86
C ASN A 146 12.52 -3.32 -2.83
N ALA A 147 11.60 -4.04 -2.21
CA ALA A 147 11.66 -5.51 -2.11
C ALA A 147 11.59 -6.18 -3.49
N ILE A 148 10.74 -5.65 -4.38
CA ILE A 148 10.54 -6.21 -5.73
C ILE A 148 11.53 -5.66 -6.78
N GLU A 149 12.45 -4.77 -6.39
CA GLU A 149 13.26 -3.99 -7.33
C GLU A 149 13.94 -4.84 -8.40
N LEU A 150 14.63 -5.91 -8.00
CA LEU A 150 15.35 -6.79 -8.92
C LEU A 150 14.39 -7.61 -9.79
N ASP A 151 13.24 -8.01 -9.25
CA ASP A 151 12.21 -8.75 -9.98
C ASP A 151 11.61 -7.87 -11.10
N VAL A 152 11.32 -6.60 -10.81
CA VAL A 152 10.87 -5.65 -11.85
C VAL A 152 11.96 -5.42 -12.89
N ILE A 153 13.20 -5.14 -12.48
CA ILE A 153 14.32 -4.87 -13.41
C ILE A 153 14.52 -6.03 -14.38
N ASN A 154 14.52 -7.26 -13.86
CA ASN A 154 14.68 -8.46 -14.67
C ASN A 154 13.44 -8.72 -15.56
N GLY A 155 12.27 -8.20 -15.20
CA GLY A 155 11.05 -8.34 -15.98
C GLY A 155 11.01 -7.45 -17.22
N LEU A 156 11.72 -6.31 -17.19
CA LEU A 156 11.69 -5.29 -18.26
C LEU A 156 12.05 -5.85 -19.64
N GLU A 157 13.02 -6.78 -19.71
CA GLU A 157 13.48 -7.37 -20.97
C GLU A 157 12.42 -8.18 -21.71
N TYR A 158 11.36 -8.61 -21.01
CA TYR A 158 10.30 -9.42 -21.60
C TYR A 158 9.16 -8.61 -22.20
N LEU A 159 9.06 -7.32 -21.87
CA LEU A 159 8.03 -6.43 -22.39
C LEU A 159 8.38 -5.97 -23.81
N VAL A 160 7.36 -5.74 -24.63
CA VAL A 160 7.54 -5.26 -26.02
C VAL A 160 8.11 -3.84 -26.04
N ASP A 161 7.56 -2.97 -25.20
CA ASP A 161 8.04 -1.62 -24.95
C ASP A 161 7.82 -1.30 -23.46
N ALA A 162 8.84 -1.62 -22.66
CA ALA A 162 8.77 -1.45 -21.21
C ALA A 162 8.42 -0.02 -20.80
N LYS A 163 8.86 1.00 -21.56
CA LYS A 163 8.59 2.41 -21.23
C LYS A 163 7.10 2.72 -21.33
N LYS A 164 6.43 2.21 -22.36
CA LYS A 164 4.98 2.38 -22.53
C LYS A 164 4.15 1.51 -21.60
N GLN A 165 4.69 0.34 -21.24
CA GLN A 165 3.95 -0.71 -20.57
C GLN A 165 4.07 -0.72 -19.05
N LEU A 166 5.07 -0.07 -18.45
CA LEU A 166 5.26 -0.10 -16.99
C LEU A 166 5.15 1.30 -16.38
N LEU A 167 4.34 1.39 -15.32
CA LEU A 167 4.31 2.53 -14.42
C LEU A 167 4.41 2.08 -12.95
N ILE A 168 5.32 2.68 -12.19
CA ILE A 168 5.52 2.44 -10.77
C ILE A 168 5.09 3.67 -9.99
N ILE A 169 4.06 3.54 -9.14
CA ILE A 169 3.50 4.63 -8.35
C ILE A 169 3.95 4.47 -6.89
N THR A 170 4.80 5.39 -6.42
CA THR A 170 5.26 5.42 -5.03
C THR A 170 5.70 6.81 -4.59
N SER A 171 5.90 7.01 -3.28
CA SER A 171 6.13 8.34 -2.69
C SER A 171 7.62 8.74 -2.59
N LYS A 172 8.53 7.78 -2.73
CA LYS A 172 9.99 8.02 -2.62
C LYS A 172 10.71 7.76 -3.94
N LYS A 173 11.93 8.27 -4.03
CA LYS A 173 12.85 7.91 -5.11
C LYS A 173 13.14 6.41 -5.06
N ILE A 174 13.32 5.82 -6.24
CA ILE A 174 13.66 4.40 -6.42
C ILE A 174 15.05 4.30 -7.07
N ASN A 175 15.52 3.08 -7.31
CA ASN A 175 16.77 2.83 -8.04
C ASN A 175 16.79 3.57 -9.38
N GLY A 176 17.97 4.12 -9.74
CA GLY A 176 18.19 4.85 -10.99
C GLY A 176 17.71 4.11 -12.24
N ARG A 177 17.83 2.77 -12.26
CA ARG A 177 17.37 1.92 -13.38
C ARG A 177 15.85 1.92 -13.57
N LEU A 178 15.09 2.24 -12.52
CA LEU A 178 13.63 2.28 -12.56
C LEU A 178 13.07 3.71 -12.63
N THR A 179 13.89 4.74 -12.53
CA THR A 179 13.45 6.15 -12.54
C THR A 179 12.61 6.51 -13.76
N ALA A 180 12.89 5.92 -14.93
CA ALA A 180 12.13 6.16 -16.16
C ALA A 180 10.67 5.67 -16.12
N TYR A 181 10.33 4.81 -15.15
CA TYR A 181 8.99 4.24 -14.96
C TYR A 181 8.30 4.81 -13.70
N LEU A 182 8.94 5.73 -12.97
CA LEU A 182 8.45 6.24 -11.70
C LEU A 182 7.43 7.36 -11.89
N PHE A 183 6.23 7.17 -11.38
CA PHE A 183 5.31 8.25 -11.02
C PHE A 183 5.43 8.54 -9.52
N LYS A 184 6.14 9.62 -9.19
CA LYS A 184 6.38 10.00 -7.80
C LYS A 184 5.20 10.79 -7.24
N THR A 185 4.53 10.21 -6.24
CA THR A 185 3.41 10.88 -5.57
C THR A 185 3.87 11.94 -4.56
N ASN A 186 3.06 12.98 -4.37
CA ASN A 186 3.34 14.06 -3.41
C ASN A 186 2.06 14.57 -2.72
N GLN A 187 2.22 15.43 -1.72
CA GLN A 187 1.10 15.93 -0.92
C GLN A 187 0.09 16.76 -1.73
N ASN A 188 0.53 17.50 -2.74
CA ASN A 188 -0.35 18.31 -3.59
C ASN A 188 -1.32 17.40 -4.36
N MET A 189 -0.85 16.25 -4.83
CA MET A 189 -1.71 15.24 -5.48
C MET A 189 -2.77 14.67 -4.52
N ALA A 190 -2.45 14.47 -3.24
CA ALA A 190 -3.44 14.02 -2.26
C ALA A 190 -4.55 15.05 -2.06
N GLN A 191 -4.20 16.34 -2.07
CA GLN A 191 -5.17 17.42 -1.99
C GLN A 191 -6.03 17.51 -3.26
N TRP A 192 -5.42 17.37 -4.44
CA TRP A 192 -6.13 17.35 -5.72
C TRP A 192 -7.12 16.18 -5.81
N LEU A 193 -6.70 14.97 -5.44
CA LEU A 193 -7.55 13.77 -5.38
C LEU A 193 -8.50 13.75 -4.17
N ARG A 194 -8.38 14.74 -3.26
CA ARG A 194 -9.13 14.81 -2.00
C ARG A 194 -9.04 13.50 -1.19
N CYS A 195 -7.87 12.89 -1.16
CA CYS A 195 -7.61 11.65 -0.43
C CYS A 195 -6.56 11.85 0.67
N ASN A 196 -6.50 10.91 1.61
CA ASN A 196 -5.42 10.90 2.59
C ASN A 196 -4.12 10.33 1.98
N MET A 197 -2.98 10.58 2.64
CA MET A 197 -1.66 10.13 2.18
C MET A 197 -1.53 8.60 2.13
N LEU A 198 -2.26 7.86 2.96
CA LEU A 198 -2.24 6.39 2.96
C LEU A 198 -2.88 5.79 1.70
N MET A 199 -3.86 6.50 1.13
CA MET A 199 -4.56 6.09 -0.09
C MET A 199 -3.99 6.74 -1.36
N LEU A 200 -3.05 7.68 -1.24
CA LEU A 200 -2.57 8.48 -2.36
C LEU A 200 -2.13 7.64 -3.56
N ASN A 201 -1.25 6.65 -3.35
CA ASN A 201 -0.72 5.86 -4.45
C ASN A 201 -1.83 5.09 -5.19
N ILE A 202 -2.77 4.46 -4.47
CA ILE A 202 -3.86 3.71 -5.12
C ILE A 202 -4.91 4.63 -5.74
N SER A 203 -5.13 5.82 -5.18
CA SER A 203 -6.03 6.81 -5.78
C SER A 203 -5.47 7.34 -7.10
N VAL A 204 -4.16 7.57 -7.18
CA VAL A 204 -3.47 7.89 -8.44
C VAL A 204 -3.60 6.72 -9.41
N ALA A 205 -3.37 5.48 -8.97
CA ALA A 205 -3.55 4.30 -9.81
C ALA A 205 -4.99 4.21 -10.37
N LYS A 206 -6.01 4.46 -9.53
CA LYS A 206 -7.42 4.52 -9.98
C LYS A 206 -7.62 5.56 -11.07
N TYR A 207 -7.09 6.77 -10.90
CA TYR A 207 -7.19 7.83 -11.89
C TYR A 207 -6.51 7.42 -13.21
N ILE A 208 -5.30 6.88 -13.15
CA ILE A 208 -4.55 6.46 -14.34
C ILE A 208 -5.26 5.33 -15.07
N VAL A 209 -5.73 4.30 -14.35
CA VAL A 209 -6.50 3.20 -14.96
C VAL A 209 -7.76 3.73 -15.64
N LYS A 210 -8.51 4.63 -14.99
CA LYS A 210 -9.69 5.25 -15.57
C LYS A 210 -9.38 5.97 -16.87
N GLU A 211 -8.40 6.87 -16.86
CA GLU A 211 -8.05 7.67 -18.04
C GLU A 211 -7.49 6.80 -19.16
N PHE A 212 -6.62 5.85 -18.83
CA PHE A 212 -5.99 4.93 -19.77
C PHE A 212 -7.02 4.07 -20.50
N THR A 213 -7.98 3.50 -19.76
CA THR A 213 -9.02 2.63 -20.32
C THR A 213 -10.09 3.42 -21.06
N SER A 214 -10.61 4.51 -20.47
CA SER A 214 -11.71 5.29 -21.05
C SER A 214 -11.31 5.97 -22.36
N LYS A 215 -10.05 6.43 -22.45
CA LYS A 215 -9.50 7.08 -23.65
C LYS A 215 -8.80 6.09 -24.59
N GLN A 216 -8.79 4.79 -24.28
CA GLN A 216 -8.14 3.73 -25.07
C GLN A 216 -6.67 4.06 -25.39
N LEU A 217 -5.94 4.56 -24.39
CA LEU A 217 -4.54 4.91 -24.52
C LEU A 217 -3.67 3.65 -24.61
N ASN A 218 -2.47 3.80 -25.15
CA ASN A 218 -1.51 2.72 -25.33
C ASN A 218 -0.10 3.05 -24.81
N ASP A 219 0.03 4.15 -24.06
CA ASP A 219 1.29 4.62 -23.49
C ASP A 219 1.06 5.15 -22.07
N LEU A 220 1.43 4.36 -21.07
CA LEU A 220 1.33 4.78 -19.66
C LEU A 220 2.28 5.91 -19.34
N ASN A 221 3.46 5.98 -19.99
CA ASN A 221 4.44 7.02 -19.74
C ASN A 221 3.91 8.37 -20.21
N GLU A 222 3.40 8.44 -21.44
CA GLU A 222 2.82 9.67 -21.99
C GLU A 222 1.69 10.20 -21.11
N LEU A 223 0.75 9.32 -20.70
CA LEU A 223 -0.32 9.68 -19.78
C LEU A 223 0.24 10.22 -18.45
N SER A 224 1.26 9.55 -17.91
CA SER A 224 1.87 9.93 -16.64
C SER A 224 2.56 11.30 -16.70
N GLN A 225 3.24 11.62 -17.82
CA GLN A 225 3.88 12.92 -18.03
C GLN A 225 2.85 14.03 -18.18
N LYS A 226 1.79 13.81 -18.98
CA LYS A 226 0.69 14.77 -19.11
C LYS A 226 0.07 15.11 -17.75
N LEU A 227 -0.21 14.08 -16.94
CA LEU A 227 -0.73 14.28 -15.59
C LEU A 227 0.25 15.08 -14.71
N ILE A 228 1.56 14.82 -14.81
CA ILE A 228 2.56 15.58 -14.05
C ILE A 228 2.55 17.06 -14.46
N GLU A 229 2.47 17.36 -15.75
CA GLU A 229 2.41 18.76 -16.23
C GLU A 229 1.11 19.44 -15.79
N GLU A 230 -0.05 18.80 -15.96
CA GLU A 230 -1.35 19.32 -15.47
C GLU A 230 -1.31 19.64 -13.97
N LEU A 231 -0.65 18.79 -13.17
CA LEU A 231 -0.52 18.99 -11.73
C LEU A 231 0.42 20.14 -11.34
N LYS A 232 1.36 20.54 -12.21
CA LYS A 232 2.22 21.72 -11.97
C LYS A 232 1.46 23.02 -12.21
N GLU A 233 0.50 23.02 -13.12
CA GLU A 233 -0.31 24.19 -13.46
C GLU A 233 -1.42 24.47 -12.43
N LEU A 234 -1.72 23.52 -11.55
CA LEU A 234 -2.69 23.72 -10.48
C LEU A 234 -2.21 24.83 -9.53
N PRO A 235 -3.07 25.83 -9.23
CA PRO A 235 -2.70 26.92 -8.34
C PRO A 235 -2.36 26.38 -6.94
N GLU A 236 -1.33 26.95 -6.32
CA GLU A 236 -1.04 26.68 -4.91
C GLU A 236 -2.27 27.04 -4.08
N ARG A 237 -2.89 26.02 -3.49
CA ARG A 237 -4.09 26.22 -2.67
C ARG A 237 -3.66 26.74 -1.30
N GLU A 238 -4.17 27.89 -0.88
CA GLU A 238 -3.94 28.40 0.46
C GLU A 238 -4.38 27.38 1.51
N VAL A 239 -3.42 26.86 2.27
CA VAL A 239 -3.70 26.01 3.43
C VAL A 239 -4.28 26.92 4.51
N LYS A 240 -5.62 26.96 4.63
CA LYS A 240 -6.28 27.60 5.78
C LYS A 240 -5.86 26.88 7.06
N LYS A 241 -4.85 27.41 7.76
CA LYS A 241 -4.47 26.91 9.09
C LYS A 241 -5.63 27.18 10.03
N GLY A 242 -6.22 26.12 10.58
CA GLY A 242 -7.25 26.25 11.60
C GLY A 242 -6.71 26.96 12.84
N ILE A 243 -7.56 27.73 13.51
CA ILE A 243 -7.24 28.43 14.75
C ILE A 243 -6.94 27.40 15.82
N ARG A 244 -5.74 27.45 16.42
CA ARG A 244 -5.37 26.56 17.52
C ARG A 244 -6.24 26.86 18.73
N ARG A 245 -6.93 25.85 19.26
CA ARG A 245 -7.80 25.98 20.44
C ARG A 245 -7.15 25.40 21.70
N SER A 246 -7.56 25.93 22.85
CA SER A 246 -7.19 25.39 24.15
C SER A 246 -7.95 24.09 24.45
N PRO A 247 -7.48 23.25 25.38
CA PRO A 247 -8.20 22.06 25.81
C PRO A 247 -9.62 22.34 26.33
N GLU A 248 -9.83 23.47 27.01
CA GLU A 248 -11.11 23.90 27.57
C GLU A 248 -12.11 24.27 26.47
N GLU A 249 -11.65 24.99 25.44
CA GLU A 249 -12.45 25.31 24.26
C GLU A 249 -12.84 24.04 23.50
N VAL A 250 -11.93 23.07 23.39
CA VAL A 250 -12.20 21.76 22.77
C VAL A 250 -13.24 20.98 23.56
N LYS A 251 -13.13 20.92 24.89
CA LYS A 251 -14.13 20.27 25.76
C LYS A 251 -15.51 20.88 25.58
N SER A 252 -15.57 22.21 25.59
CA SER A 252 -16.82 22.95 25.42
C SER A 252 -17.46 22.65 24.06
N PHE A 253 -16.65 22.55 23.00
CA PHE A 253 -17.13 22.17 21.68
C PHE A 253 -17.65 20.73 21.65
N ILE A 254 -16.90 19.77 22.20
CA ILE A 254 -17.29 18.36 22.25
C ILE A 254 -18.62 18.18 22.99
N LEU A 255 -18.79 18.82 24.14
CA LEU A 255 -20.03 18.78 24.92
C LEU A 255 -21.24 19.25 24.09
N LYS A 256 -21.12 20.41 23.42
CA LYS A 256 -22.17 20.96 22.55
C LYS A 256 -22.52 20.01 21.40
N ILE A 257 -21.51 19.39 20.78
CA ILE A 257 -21.73 18.45 19.69
C ILE A 257 -22.44 17.18 20.17
N MET A 258 -22.07 16.69 21.36
CA MET A 258 -22.66 15.48 21.95
C MET A 258 -24.09 15.72 22.46
N GLU A 259 -24.42 16.94 22.87
CA GLU A 259 -25.81 17.34 23.15
C GLU A 259 -26.66 17.33 21.86
N LYS A 260 -26.11 17.88 20.78
CA LYS A 260 -26.82 17.96 19.48
C LYS A 260 -26.92 16.60 18.79
N ASN A 261 -25.92 15.74 18.92
CA ASN A 261 -25.86 14.41 18.31
C ASN A 261 -25.20 13.39 19.26
N PRO A 262 -25.99 12.72 20.12
CA PRO A 262 -25.48 11.78 21.13
C PRO A 262 -24.74 10.57 20.53
N GLY A 263 -25.05 10.18 19.29
CA GLY A 263 -24.47 9.03 18.60
C GLY A 263 -23.21 9.36 17.78
N ILE A 264 -22.72 10.60 17.82
CA ILE A 264 -21.59 11.02 16.99
C ILE A 264 -20.30 10.26 17.36
N SER A 265 -19.53 9.84 16.36
CA SER A 265 -18.22 9.24 16.59
C SER A 265 -17.15 10.32 16.82
N ALA A 266 -16.10 9.98 17.56
CA ALA A 266 -14.97 10.88 17.79
C ALA A 266 -14.36 11.41 16.47
N THR A 267 -14.33 10.57 15.43
CA THR A 267 -13.83 10.95 14.10
C THR A 267 -14.73 11.97 13.42
N HIS A 268 -16.05 11.83 13.52
CA HIS A 268 -17.00 12.78 12.93
C HIS A 268 -17.01 14.11 13.70
N ALA A 269 -16.96 14.06 15.03
CA ALA A 269 -16.84 15.25 15.89
C ALA A 269 -15.56 16.04 15.60
N LEU A 270 -14.42 15.34 15.42
CA LEU A 270 -13.16 15.98 15.04
C LEU A 270 -13.23 16.62 13.65
N ARG A 271 -13.97 16.02 12.72
CA ARG A 271 -14.17 16.57 11.38
C ARG A 271 -14.97 17.86 11.43
N GLU A 272 -16.12 17.88 12.10
CA GLU A 272 -16.90 19.12 12.29
C GLU A 272 -16.09 20.20 13.02
N PHE A 273 -15.29 19.82 14.02
CA PHE A 273 -14.40 20.75 14.70
C PHE A 273 -13.39 21.41 13.73
N ARG A 274 -12.78 20.64 12.83
CA ARG A 274 -11.84 21.16 11.84
C ARG A 274 -12.54 21.98 10.74
N ASP A 275 -13.71 21.53 10.29
CA ASP A 275 -14.52 22.20 9.27
C ASP A 275 -15.02 23.57 9.76
N SER A 276 -15.22 23.74 11.07
CA SER A 276 -15.49 25.03 11.71
C SER A 276 -14.26 25.96 11.84
N GLY A 277 -13.13 25.60 11.21
CA GLY A 277 -11.92 26.43 11.16
C GLY A 277 -11.00 26.29 12.36
N ASN A 278 -11.17 25.25 13.19
CA ASN A 278 -10.35 25.03 14.38
C ASN A 278 -9.26 23.97 14.16
N SER A 279 -8.21 24.02 14.97
CA SER A 279 -7.09 23.07 14.96
C SER A 279 -6.80 22.53 16.35
N PHE A 280 -6.71 21.21 16.46
CA PHE A 280 -6.29 20.49 17.66
C PHE A 280 -5.69 19.13 17.27
N GLU A 281 -4.80 18.62 18.11
CA GLU A 281 -4.11 17.35 17.86
C GLU A 281 -5.09 16.19 17.94
N GLU A 282 -5.04 15.26 16.98
CA GLU A 282 -6.03 14.19 16.84
C GLU A 282 -6.07 13.24 18.04
N LYS A 283 -4.92 12.79 18.57
CA LYS A 283 -4.93 11.87 19.71
C LYS A 283 -5.50 12.54 20.96
N ARG A 284 -5.11 13.81 21.20
CA ARG A 284 -5.65 14.59 22.31
C ARG A 284 -7.14 14.86 22.17
N PHE A 285 -7.62 15.19 20.98
CA PHE A 285 -9.06 15.34 20.74
C PHE A 285 -9.82 14.06 21.07
N ARG A 286 -9.31 12.91 20.59
CA ARG A 286 -9.94 11.61 20.84
C ARG A 286 -9.92 11.24 22.31
N ALA A 287 -8.83 11.51 23.03
CA ALA A 287 -8.73 11.28 24.47
C ALA A 287 -9.83 12.08 25.21
N GLU A 288 -9.97 13.37 24.89
CA GLU A 288 -10.96 14.23 25.54
C GLU A 288 -12.40 13.87 25.19
N PHE A 289 -12.63 13.44 23.94
CA PHE A 289 -13.93 12.94 23.51
C PHE A 289 -14.33 11.68 24.29
N MET A 290 -13.41 10.73 24.49
CA MET A 290 -13.69 9.51 25.24
C MET A 290 -13.93 9.81 26.72
N ALA A 291 -13.08 10.65 27.33
CA ALA A 291 -13.24 11.06 28.73
C ALA A 291 -14.61 11.70 29.00
N LEU A 292 -15.08 12.59 28.10
CA LEU A 292 -16.40 13.23 28.24
C LEU A 292 -17.57 12.27 27.98
N ARG A 293 -17.38 11.25 27.15
CA ARG A 293 -18.40 10.23 26.88
C ARG A 293 -18.56 9.25 28.04
N GLU A 294 -17.46 8.90 28.69
CA GLU A 294 -17.47 8.03 29.89
C GLU A 294 -17.93 8.77 31.14
N ALA A 295 -17.79 10.10 31.19
CA ALA A 295 -18.24 10.94 32.30
C ALA A 295 -19.73 11.31 32.26
N LYS A 296 -20.46 10.99 31.17
CA LYS A 296 -21.93 11.14 31.14
C LYS A 296 -22.57 9.93 31.85
N PRO A 297 -23.37 10.13 32.92
CA PRO A 297 -24.20 9.07 33.50
C PRO A 297 -25.30 8.62 32.52
#